data_AF-A0A3D5V0W5-F1
#
_entry.id   AF-A0A3D5V0W5-F1
#
_cell.length_a   1.000
_cell.length_b   1.000
_cell.length_c   1.000
_cell.angle_alpha   90.00
_cell.angle_beta   90.00
_cell.angle_gamma   90.00
#
_symmetry.space_group_name_H-M   'P 1'
#
loop_
_entity.id
_entity.type
_entity.pdbx_description
1 polymer ?
#
loop_
_entity_poly.entity_id
_entity_poly.type
_entity_poly.pdbx_seq_one_letter_code
_entity_poly.pdbx_strand_id
1 'polypeptide(L)'
;MMERKSFGEELDAADERPVKRTTSPSLSSLWQRRIARRDFLKGAGKAALFAGASTTILSLAACDDAPETRPDAIFGFEEVPRGIDETHHVAADHDADILIRWGDPVLKDAPDFDPTNQSAAAQLAQFGYNNDFIGFVPLPAGSQSSERGLLCIHHEYTNDDLMRAGLPDGATREETLAFYTRDVVETSMAAHGGTIIEVARGETGKWQVVQDSEYNRRITPLSTAIRISGPAAGHERLQTNEDPTGTLVMGTFNNCAGGITPWNTWLMSEENINFYFMGKNSDPREAANHERMGVPGSRS
;
A
#
# COMPACT_ATOMS: atom_id res chain seq x y z
N MET A 1 -2.08 32.54 9.03
CA MET A 1 -1.09 31.45 8.94
C MET A 1 -1.86 30.30 8.34
N MET A 2 -1.60 29.96 7.07
CA MET A 2 -2.30 28.84 6.42
C MET A 2 -1.55 27.59 6.84
N GLU A 3 -2.21 26.65 7.52
CA GLU A 3 -1.67 25.32 7.81
C GLU A 3 -1.17 24.72 6.49
N ARG A 4 0.14 24.44 6.41
CA ARG A 4 0.69 23.63 5.32
C ARG A 4 0.31 22.20 5.61
N LYS A 5 -0.29 21.55 4.62
CA LYS A 5 -0.55 20.12 4.66
C LYS A 5 0.78 19.37 4.68
N SER A 6 0.88 18.34 5.50
CA SER A 6 1.99 17.39 5.43
C SER A 6 1.98 16.67 4.08
N PHE A 7 3.12 16.08 3.71
CA PHE A 7 3.24 15.31 2.47
C PHE A 7 2.14 14.24 2.30
N GLY A 8 1.79 13.53 3.38
CA GLY A 8 0.70 12.55 3.37
C GLY A 8 -0.66 13.20 3.10
N GLU A 9 -0.94 14.36 3.72
CA GLU A 9 -2.19 15.09 3.49
C GLU A 9 -2.30 15.69 2.08
N GLU A 10 -1.17 15.91 1.39
CA GLU A 10 -1.14 16.29 -0.02
C GLU A 10 -1.39 15.10 -0.96
N LEU A 11 -0.89 13.90 -0.63
CA LEU A 11 -1.21 12.65 -1.34
C LEU A 11 -2.71 12.37 -1.28
N ASP A 12 -3.27 12.35 -0.07
CA ASP A 12 -4.71 12.12 0.15
C ASP A 12 -5.56 13.13 -0.64
N ALA A 13 -5.16 14.41 -0.63
CA ALA A 13 -5.89 15.47 -1.31
C ALA A 13 -5.79 15.40 -2.85
N ALA A 14 -4.75 14.77 -3.40
CA ALA A 14 -4.59 14.56 -4.83
C ALA A 14 -5.46 13.39 -5.33
N ASP A 15 -5.55 12.31 -4.55
CA ASP A 15 -6.45 11.17 -4.83
C ASP A 15 -7.91 11.58 -4.87
N GLU A 16 -8.28 12.58 -4.09
CA GLU A 16 -9.63 13.13 -4.05
C GLU A 16 -9.99 14.05 -5.22
N ARG A 17 -9.08 14.36 -6.16
CA ARG A 17 -9.39 15.21 -7.33
C ARG A 17 -9.85 14.37 -8.52
N PRO A 18 -11.17 14.26 -8.78
CA PRO A 18 -11.65 13.45 -9.90
C PRO A 18 -11.32 14.12 -11.23
N VAL A 19 -10.56 13.42 -12.08
CA VAL A 19 -10.49 13.78 -13.51
C VAL A 19 -11.89 13.61 -14.11
N LYS A 20 -12.36 14.60 -14.90
CA LYS A 20 -13.66 14.52 -15.58
C LYS A 20 -13.73 13.24 -16.43
N ARG A 21 -14.53 12.28 -15.96
CA ARG A 21 -14.76 11.00 -16.61
C ARG A 21 -16.15 11.00 -17.26
N THR A 22 -16.24 10.60 -18.53
CA THR A 22 -17.41 9.89 -19.04
C THR A 22 -17.24 8.43 -18.66
N THR A 23 -17.66 8.05 -17.46
CA THR A 23 -17.66 6.65 -17.01
C THR A 23 -19.06 6.10 -16.92
N SER A 24 -19.15 4.79 -17.14
CA SER A 24 -20.21 3.89 -16.67
C SER A 24 -20.69 4.23 -15.25
N PRO A 25 -21.88 3.77 -14.83
CA PRO A 25 -22.47 4.14 -13.55
C PRO A 25 -21.51 3.86 -12.38
N SER A 26 -21.40 4.80 -11.44
CA SER A 26 -20.55 4.65 -10.23
C SER A 26 -20.90 3.39 -9.44
N LEU A 27 -19.96 2.85 -8.66
CA LEU A 27 -20.22 1.70 -7.78
C LEU A 27 -21.39 2.00 -6.81
N SER A 28 -21.47 3.23 -6.30
CA SER A 28 -22.60 3.72 -5.50
C SER A 28 -23.93 3.64 -6.25
N SER A 29 -23.97 3.98 -7.55
CA SER A 29 -25.17 3.86 -8.37
C SER A 29 -25.54 2.41 -8.69
N LEU A 30 -24.55 1.51 -8.83
CA LEU A 30 -24.78 0.06 -8.98
C LEU A 30 -25.32 -0.55 -7.67
N TRP A 31 -24.79 -0.12 -6.53
CA TRP A 31 -25.23 -0.52 -5.20
C TRP A 31 -26.65 -0.02 -4.89
N GLN A 32 -26.94 1.25 -5.17
CA GLN A 32 -28.28 1.82 -5.07
C GLN A 32 -29.28 1.10 -5.99
N ARG A 33 -28.88 0.72 -7.21
CA ARG A 33 -29.73 -0.11 -8.08
C ARG A 33 -30.03 -1.48 -7.48
N ARG A 34 -29.06 -2.11 -6.80
CA ARG A 34 -29.27 -3.39 -6.10
C ARG A 34 -30.23 -3.23 -4.91
N ILE A 35 -30.07 -2.17 -4.10
CA ILE A 35 -30.98 -1.86 -2.99
C ILE A 35 -32.39 -1.56 -3.52
N ALA A 36 -32.52 -0.67 -4.52
CA ALA A 36 -33.81 -0.30 -5.09
C ALA A 36 -34.54 -1.50 -5.72
N ARG A 37 -33.84 -2.44 -6.36
CA ARG A 37 -34.42 -3.70 -6.84
C ARG A 37 -34.91 -4.59 -5.69
N ARG A 38 -34.13 -4.68 -4.61
CA ARG A 38 -34.52 -5.44 -3.41
C ARG A 38 -35.76 -4.83 -2.75
N ASP A 39 -35.83 -3.51 -2.67
CA ASP A 39 -36.94 -2.80 -2.06
C ASP A 39 -38.19 -2.83 -2.95
N PHE A 40 -38.04 -2.77 -4.27
CA PHE A 40 -39.13 -3.02 -5.22
C PHE A 40 -39.68 -4.45 -5.11
N LEU A 41 -38.82 -5.48 -5.04
CA LEU A 41 -39.26 -6.87 -4.87
C LEU A 41 -39.93 -7.10 -3.51
N LYS A 42 -39.41 -6.49 -2.43
CA LYS A 42 -40.04 -6.49 -1.10
C LYS A 42 -41.39 -5.75 -1.11
N GLY A 43 -41.50 -4.64 -1.85
CA GLY A 43 -42.74 -3.87 -2.01
C GLY A 43 -43.79 -4.59 -2.86
N ALA A 44 -43.38 -5.22 -3.95
CA ALA A 44 -44.24 -6.04 -4.81
C ALA A 44 -44.74 -7.30 -4.08
N GLY A 45 -43.91 -7.90 -3.23
CA GLY A 45 -44.33 -9.00 -2.35
C GLY A 45 -45.43 -8.61 -1.35
N LYS A 46 -45.44 -7.35 -0.89
CA LYS A 46 -46.51 -6.84 -0.01
C LYS A 46 -47.82 -6.54 -0.77
N ALA A 47 -47.75 -6.22 -2.06
CA ALA A 47 -48.93 -6.00 -2.91
C ALA A 47 -49.54 -7.31 -3.45
N ALA A 48 -48.78 -8.39 -3.53
CA ALA A 48 -49.22 -9.69 -4.05
C ALA A 48 -49.89 -10.61 -3.00
N LEU A 49 -50.06 -10.15 -1.76
CA LEU A 49 -50.60 -10.96 -0.65
C LEU A 49 -52.14 -11.00 -0.54
N PHE A 50 -52.88 -10.47 -1.52
CA PHE A 50 -54.35 -10.50 -1.51
C PHE A 50 -55.02 -11.36 -2.59
N ALA A 51 -54.30 -12.25 -3.27
CA ALA A 51 -54.95 -13.21 -4.18
C ALA A 51 -54.28 -14.59 -4.21
N GLY A 52 -54.89 -15.55 -3.52
CA GLY A 52 -54.84 -16.97 -3.89
C GLY A 52 -53.72 -17.80 -3.25
N ALA A 53 -54.11 -18.68 -2.33
CA ALA A 53 -53.24 -19.68 -1.72
C ALA A 53 -52.93 -20.84 -2.70
N SER A 54 -51.64 -21.16 -2.87
CA SER A 54 -51.15 -22.51 -3.21
C SER A 54 -49.66 -22.66 -2.87
N THR A 55 -49.40 -23.18 -1.67
CA THR A 55 -48.24 -23.98 -1.22
C THR A 55 -46.93 -23.95 -2.03
N THR A 56 -46.02 -23.01 -1.72
CA THR A 56 -44.54 -23.20 -1.64
C THR A 56 -43.87 -21.94 -1.06
N ILE A 57 -44.28 -21.49 0.12
CA ILE A 57 -43.56 -20.45 0.88
C ILE A 57 -43.14 -21.07 2.21
N LEU A 58 -41.99 -21.72 2.23
CA LEU A 58 -41.24 -21.97 3.46
C LEU A 58 -39.80 -21.50 3.26
N SER A 59 -39.35 -20.66 4.19
CA SER A 59 -37.95 -20.32 4.52
C SER A 59 -37.39 -18.95 4.10
N LEU A 60 -38.15 -17.85 4.19
CA LEU A 60 -37.54 -16.51 4.30
C LEU A 60 -38.25 -15.52 5.24
N ALA A 61 -39.26 -15.95 6.00
CA ALA A 61 -39.99 -15.11 6.95
C ALA A 61 -39.65 -15.43 8.43
N ALA A 62 -38.57 -16.17 8.69
CA ALA A 62 -38.17 -16.59 10.04
C ALA A 62 -36.99 -15.79 10.61
N CYS A 63 -36.64 -14.63 10.04
CA CYS A 63 -35.48 -13.85 10.50
C CYS A 63 -35.82 -12.57 11.29
N ASP A 64 -37.09 -12.22 11.48
CA ASP A 64 -37.46 -10.94 12.14
C ASP A 64 -37.70 -11.08 13.66
N ASP A 65 -37.67 -12.29 14.23
CA ASP A 65 -37.76 -12.54 15.68
C ASP A 65 -36.57 -13.36 16.20
N ALA A 66 -35.39 -13.20 15.61
CA ALA A 66 -34.18 -13.54 16.35
C ALA A 66 -34.07 -12.51 17.49
N PRO A 67 -33.97 -12.91 18.77
CA PRO A 67 -33.59 -11.95 19.80
C PRO A 67 -32.35 -11.19 19.31
N GLU A 68 -32.23 -9.90 19.61
CA GLU A 68 -30.92 -9.23 19.63
C GLU A 68 -30.06 -9.93 20.72
N THR A 69 -29.67 -11.18 20.48
CA THR A 69 -28.36 -11.63 20.89
C THR A 69 -27.43 -10.69 20.16
N ARG A 70 -27.09 -9.56 20.80
CA ARG A 70 -25.72 -9.08 20.70
C ARG A 70 -24.91 -10.34 20.97
N PRO A 71 -24.24 -10.93 19.98
CA PRO A 71 -23.30 -11.98 20.31
C PRO A 71 -22.48 -11.42 21.45
N ASP A 72 -22.40 -12.15 22.56
CA ASP A 72 -21.39 -11.86 23.59
C ASP A 72 -20.12 -11.47 22.83
N ALA A 73 -19.68 -10.23 23.04
CA ALA A 73 -19.04 -9.39 22.03
C ALA A 73 -18.09 -10.18 21.10
N ILE A 74 -18.29 -10.09 19.78
CA ILE A 74 -17.38 -10.67 18.75
C ILE A 74 -15.91 -10.31 19.06
N PHE A 75 -15.71 -9.20 19.78
CA PHE A 75 -14.44 -8.71 20.28
C PHE A 75 -14.42 -8.78 21.82
N GLY A 76 -13.47 -9.53 22.38
CA GLY A 76 -13.35 -9.76 23.82
C GLY A 76 -12.61 -8.66 24.60
N PHE A 77 -12.39 -7.49 24.01
CA PHE A 77 -11.62 -6.39 24.60
C PHE A 77 -12.46 -5.11 24.70
N GLU A 78 -12.09 -4.22 25.63
CA GLU A 78 -12.71 -2.91 25.78
C GLU A 78 -12.25 -1.95 24.67
N GLU A 79 -13.18 -1.22 24.06
CA GLU A 79 -12.87 -0.25 23.00
C GLU A 79 -11.88 0.82 23.47
N VAL A 80 -10.83 1.04 22.69
CA VAL A 80 -9.79 2.03 23.00
C VAL A 80 -10.35 3.45 22.77
N PRO A 81 -10.21 4.39 23.72
CA PRO A 81 -10.66 5.77 23.53
C PRO A 81 -9.94 6.47 22.37
N ARG A 82 -10.68 7.30 21.62
CA ARG A 82 -10.07 8.21 20.63
C ARG A 82 -9.16 9.23 21.32
N GLY A 83 -7.95 9.41 20.77
CA GLY A 83 -6.96 10.38 21.25
C GLY A 83 -5.94 10.70 20.15
N ILE A 84 -5.15 11.75 20.37
CA ILE A 84 -3.98 12.10 19.55
C ILE A 84 -2.86 12.41 20.53
N ASP A 85 -1.85 11.55 20.55
CA ASP A 85 -0.59 11.74 21.28
C ASP A 85 0.52 10.92 20.61
N GLU A 86 1.70 10.87 21.24
CA GLU A 86 2.91 10.23 20.68
C GLU A 86 2.96 8.71 20.93
N THR A 87 1.94 8.12 21.55
CA THR A 87 1.96 6.72 21.98
C THR A 87 0.96 5.85 21.22
N HIS A 88 1.33 4.59 20.99
CA HIS A 88 0.46 3.61 20.36
C HIS A 88 -0.43 2.97 21.44
N HIS A 89 -1.72 3.31 21.45
CA HIS A 89 -2.67 2.79 22.42
C HIS A 89 -3.30 1.48 21.94
N VAL A 90 -3.26 0.45 22.79
CA VAL A 90 -3.95 -0.83 22.61
C VAL A 90 -4.91 -1.08 23.77
N ALA A 91 -5.78 -2.09 23.64
CA ALA A 91 -6.67 -2.48 24.73
C ALA A 91 -5.87 -2.98 25.96
N ALA A 92 -6.44 -2.87 27.16
CA ALA A 92 -5.74 -3.09 28.42
C ALA A 92 -5.14 -4.51 28.60
N ASP A 93 -5.62 -5.48 27.85
CA ASP A 93 -5.18 -6.88 27.82
C ASP A 93 -4.25 -7.21 26.63
N HIS A 94 -3.82 -6.19 25.87
CA HIS A 94 -2.93 -6.33 24.71
C HIS A 94 -1.57 -5.65 24.96
N ASP A 95 -0.56 -6.07 24.19
CA ASP A 95 0.76 -5.45 24.14
C ASP A 95 1.13 -5.17 22.68
N ALA A 96 1.98 -4.17 22.46
CA ALA A 96 2.47 -3.76 21.15
C ALA A 96 4.00 -3.64 21.19
N ASP A 97 4.67 -4.60 20.54
CA ASP A 97 6.12 -4.62 20.41
C ASP A 97 6.56 -4.12 19.03
N ILE A 98 7.70 -3.44 18.99
CA ILE A 98 8.33 -3.09 17.71
C ILE A 98 9.12 -4.30 17.21
N LEU A 99 8.74 -4.79 16.02
CA LEU A 99 9.41 -5.90 15.35
C LEU A 99 10.65 -5.46 14.55
N ILE A 100 10.50 -4.42 13.74
CA ILE A 100 11.54 -3.83 12.89
C ILE A 100 11.17 -2.36 12.58
N ARG A 101 12.17 -1.51 12.34
CA ARG A 101 12.04 -0.08 12.04
C ARG A 101 12.75 0.26 10.74
N TRP A 102 12.40 1.40 10.14
CA TRP A 102 13.21 1.97 9.06
C TRP A 102 14.68 2.07 9.49
N GLY A 103 15.57 1.65 8.59
CA GLY A 103 17.00 1.68 8.83
C GLY A 103 17.55 0.43 9.52
N ASP A 104 16.71 -0.38 10.17
CA ASP A 104 17.17 -1.63 10.79
C ASP A 104 17.80 -2.55 9.73
N PRO A 105 18.83 -3.32 10.07
CA PRO A 105 19.54 -4.15 9.11
C PRO A 105 18.62 -5.25 8.56
N VAL A 106 18.61 -5.45 7.24
CA VAL A 106 17.88 -6.58 6.60
C VAL A 106 18.88 -7.61 6.09
N LEU A 107 19.94 -7.13 5.42
CA LEU A 107 21.03 -7.99 4.96
C LEU A 107 22.10 -8.12 6.05
N LYS A 108 22.84 -9.23 6.02
CA LYS A 108 23.85 -9.58 7.03
C LYS A 108 24.89 -8.49 7.29
N ASP A 109 25.38 -7.84 6.24
CA ASP A 109 26.43 -6.82 6.32
C ASP A 109 25.86 -5.39 6.22
N ALA A 110 24.57 -5.22 6.50
CA ALA A 110 23.95 -3.90 6.55
C ALA A 110 24.61 -3.07 7.67
N PRO A 111 25.03 -1.83 7.39
CA PRO A 111 25.58 -0.97 8.43
C PRO A 111 24.50 -0.60 9.44
N ASP A 112 24.92 -0.21 10.64
CA ASP A 112 24.03 0.39 11.63
C ASP A 112 23.36 1.64 11.05
N PHE A 113 22.11 1.86 11.43
CA PHE A 113 21.37 3.01 10.96
C PHE A 113 21.91 4.31 11.56
N ASP A 114 22.34 5.23 10.70
CA ASP A 114 22.70 6.60 11.06
C ASP A 114 21.74 7.58 10.35
N PRO A 115 20.74 8.14 11.06
CA PRO A 115 19.79 9.05 10.45
C PRO A 115 20.44 10.34 9.95
N THR A 116 21.64 10.69 10.44
CA THR A 116 22.36 11.92 10.05
C THR A 116 23.33 11.72 8.90
N ASN A 117 23.64 10.48 8.54
CA ASN A 117 24.62 10.13 7.52
C ASN A 117 24.16 8.95 6.64
N GLN A 118 22.95 9.08 6.09
CA GLN A 118 22.37 8.08 5.20
C GLN A 118 23.08 8.06 3.85
N SER A 119 23.09 6.89 3.21
CA SER A 119 23.53 6.74 1.82
C SER A 119 22.70 5.68 1.12
N ALA A 120 22.58 5.77 -0.20
CA ALA A 120 21.90 4.76 -1.00
C ALA A 120 22.49 3.35 -0.77
N ALA A 121 23.82 3.25 -0.67
CA ALA A 121 24.50 1.97 -0.45
C ALA A 121 24.11 1.30 0.89
N ALA A 122 24.05 2.08 1.97
CA ALA A 122 23.57 1.59 3.27
C ALA A 122 22.08 1.21 3.20
N GLN A 123 21.27 2.13 2.65
CA GLN A 123 19.82 1.98 2.61
C GLN A 123 19.37 0.77 1.79
N LEU A 124 20.12 0.36 0.75
CA LEU A 124 19.87 -0.85 -0.04
C LEU A 124 19.97 -2.16 0.77
N ALA A 125 20.59 -2.13 1.95
CA ALA A 125 20.75 -3.28 2.84
C ALA A 125 19.87 -3.21 4.11
N GLN A 126 19.20 -2.08 4.33
CA GLN A 126 18.39 -1.79 5.53
C GLN A 126 16.90 -1.85 5.22
N PHE A 127 16.04 -1.89 6.23
CA PHE A 127 14.58 -1.81 6.09
C PHE A 127 14.18 -0.46 5.51
N GLY A 128 13.22 -0.45 4.58
CA GLY A 128 12.79 0.76 3.88
C GLY A 128 11.95 1.70 4.73
N TYR A 129 11.58 2.84 4.14
CA TYR A 129 10.79 3.89 4.80
C TYR A 129 9.28 3.69 4.59
N ASN A 130 8.45 4.26 5.46
CA ASN A 130 6.97 4.18 5.43
C ASN A 130 6.45 2.82 4.97
N ASN A 131 6.58 1.83 5.85
CA ASN A 131 6.05 0.51 5.54
C ASN A 131 4.53 0.56 5.36
N ASP A 132 4.05 -0.12 4.32
CA ASP A 132 2.63 -0.27 4.04
C ASP A 132 2.26 -1.76 4.14
N PHE A 133 1.59 -2.32 3.13
CA PHE A 133 1.09 -3.69 3.13
C PHE A 133 2.10 -4.68 3.68
N ILE A 134 1.58 -5.57 4.54
CA ILE A 134 2.30 -6.70 5.11
C ILE A 134 1.60 -8.00 4.74
N GLY A 135 2.33 -8.92 4.14
CA GLY A 135 1.88 -10.28 3.85
C GLY A 135 2.72 -11.32 4.58
N PHE A 136 2.09 -12.38 5.09
CA PHE A 136 2.78 -13.50 5.75
C PHE A 136 2.79 -14.74 4.85
N VAL A 137 3.96 -15.33 4.65
CA VAL A 137 4.14 -16.61 3.96
C VAL A 137 4.75 -17.64 4.93
N PRO A 138 4.02 -18.69 5.31
CA PRO A 138 4.51 -19.68 6.26
C PRO A 138 5.80 -20.39 5.81
N LEU A 139 6.68 -20.67 6.78
CA LEU A 139 7.81 -21.56 6.62
C LEU A 139 7.63 -22.85 7.46
N PRO A 140 8.13 -24.02 6.99
CA PRO A 140 8.72 -24.26 5.66
C PRO A 140 7.69 -24.07 4.54
N ALA A 141 8.14 -23.87 3.29
CA ALA A 141 7.24 -23.59 2.17
C ALA A 141 6.12 -24.65 2.05
N GLY A 142 4.88 -24.19 1.91
CA GLY A 142 3.68 -25.05 1.88
C GLY A 142 3.11 -25.39 3.26
N SER A 143 3.77 -24.97 4.34
CA SER A 143 3.26 -25.06 5.71
C SER A 143 2.00 -24.21 5.91
N GLN A 144 1.23 -24.55 6.94
CA GLN A 144 0.15 -23.74 7.49
C GLN A 144 0.51 -23.19 8.89
N SER A 145 1.78 -23.29 9.27
CA SER A 145 2.29 -22.79 10.54
C SER A 145 2.20 -21.27 10.61
N SER A 146 1.80 -20.77 11.78
CA SER A 146 1.83 -19.35 12.13
C SER A 146 2.94 -19.03 13.14
N GLU A 147 3.99 -19.86 13.24
CA GLU A 147 5.07 -19.70 14.23
C GLU A 147 6.39 -19.25 13.59
N ARG A 148 6.52 -19.39 12.26
CA ARG A 148 7.69 -18.98 11.48
C ARG A 148 7.28 -18.74 10.03
N GLY A 149 7.79 -17.68 9.42
CA GLY A 149 7.43 -17.34 8.04
C GLY A 149 8.22 -16.17 7.51
N LEU A 150 7.90 -15.78 6.28
CA LEU A 150 8.39 -14.57 5.65
C LEU A 150 7.35 -13.48 5.79
N LEU A 151 7.77 -12.29 6.17
CA LEU A 151 7.01 -11.07 5.97
C LEU A 151 7.44 -10.41 4.67
N CYS A 152 6.46 -10.13 3.82
CA CYS A 152 6.59 -9.39 2.59
C CYS A 152 5.97 -8.01 2.81
N ILE A 153 6.82 -6.97 2.86
CA ILE A 153 6.44 -5.65 3.36
C ILE A 153 6.73 -4.59 2.30
N HIS A 154 5.75 -3.76 1.96
CA HIS A 154 5.94 -2.63 1.05
C HIS A 154 6.62 -1.43 1.72
N HIS A 155 7.24 -0.59 0.90
CA HIS A 155 7.75 0.72 1.28
C HIS A 155 7.26 1.75 0.27
N GLU A 156 6.24 2.51 0.67
CA GLU A 156 5.41 3.27 -0.25
C GLU A 156 6.08 4.58 -0.70
N TYR A 157 6.44 5.44 0.25
CA TYR A 157 7.01 6.75 -0.05
C TYR A 157 8.07 7.15 0.95
N THR A 158 8.78 8.23 0.65
CA THR A 158 9.74 8.86 1.57
C THR A 158 9.28 10.25 1.98
N ASN A 159 9.65 10.64 3.20
CA ASN A 159 9.58 12.02 3.67
C ASN A 159 11.00 12.56 3.72
N ASP A 160 11.54 13.01 2.58
CA ASP A 160 12.96 13.36 2.47
C ASP A 160 13.35 14.53 3.37
N ASP A 161 12.39 15.39 3.72
CA ASP A 161 12.50 16.48 4.69
C ASP A 161 12.69 15.97 6.13
N LEU A 162 12.15 14.79 6.45
CA LEU A 162 12.36 14.12 7.74
C LEU A 162 13.57 13.18 7.71
N MET A 163 13.87 12.60 6.54
CA MET A 163 15.02 11.72 6.36
C MET A 163 16.33 12.49 6.31
N ARG A 164 16.35 13.74 5.83
CA ARG A 164 17.59 14.52 5.71
C ARG A 164 17.39 15.95 6.14
N ALA A 165 18.32 16.42 6.96
CA ALA A 165 18.42 17.84 7.26
C ALA A 165 18.80 18.64 6.00
N GLY A 166 18.35 19.89 5.94
CA GLY A 166 18.78 20.86 4.92
C GLY A 166 17.67 21.43 4.04
N LEU A 167 16.45 20.88 4.13
CA LEU A 167 15.28 21.55 3.55
C LEU A 167 14.64 22.46 4.63
N PRO A 168 14.66 23.78 4.47
CA PRO A 168 14.07 24.69 5.45
C PRO A 168 12.55 24.61 5.45
N ASP A 169 11.94 24.78 6.63
CA ASP A 169 10.50 25.00 6.75
C ASP A 169 10.10 26.19 5.87
N GLY A 170 9.06 26.03 5.07
CA GLY A 170 8.63 27.11 4.18
C GLY A 170 9.34 27.15 2.82
N ALA A 171 10.27 26.23 2.53
CA ALA A 171 11.09 26.22 1.31
C ALA A 171 10.30 26.61 0.04
N THR A 172 10.89 27.50 -0.74
CA THR A 172 10.44 27.83 -2.09
C THR A 172 10.67 26.65 -3.04
N ARG A 173 9.97 26.65 -4.17
CA ARG A 173 10.18 25.65 -5.23
C ARG A 173 11.64 25.53 -5.65
N GLU A 174 12.35 26.65 -5.75
CA GLU A 174 13.76 26.69 -6.15
C GLU A 174 14.67 26.06 -5.08
N GLU A 175 14.41 26.32 -3.80
CA GLU A 175 15.13 25.69 -2.70
C GLU A 175 14.85 24.19 -2.62
N THR A 176 13.61 23.75 -2.82
CA THR A 176 13.26 22.32 -2.88
C THR A 176 14.00 21.63 -4.02
N LEU A 177 14.05 22.23 -5.22
CA LEU A 177 14.78 21.66 -6.34
C LEU A 177 16.29 21.62 -6.09
N ALA A 178 16.85 22.61 -5.39
CA ALA A 178 18.27 22.65 -5.04
C ALA A 178 18.64 21.61 -3.96
N PHE A 179 17.71 21.24 -3.09
CA PHE A 179 17.89 20.20 -2.08
C PHE A 179 18.09 18.80 -2.70
N TYR A 180 17.38 18.50 -3.79
CA TYR A 180 17.42 17.19 -4.45
C TYR A 180 18.68 16.99 -5.30
N THR A 181 19.78 16.63 -4.63
CA THR A 181 20.99 16.10 -5.29
C THR A 181 20.81 14.64 -5.69
N ARG A 182 21.70 14.12 -6.55
CA ARG A 182 21.72 12.70 -6.93
C ARG A 182 21.76 11.77 -5.71
N ASP A 183 22.60 12.08 -4.73
CA ASP A 183 22.74 11.27 -3.51
C ASP A 183 21.44 11.24 -2.68
N VAL A 184 20.75 12.38 -2.57
CA VAL A 184 19.43 12.45 -1.92
C VAL A 184 18.44 11.57 -2.67
N VAL A 185 18.33 11.74 -3.99
CA VAL A 185 17.39 10.98 -4.82
C VAL A 185 17.68 9.47 -4.77
N GLU A 186 18.95 9.05 -4.90
CA GLU A 186 19.31 7.63 -4.85
C GLU A 186 19.07 7.03 -3.45
N THR A 187 19.28 7.79 -2.38
CA THR A 187 18.96 7.35 -1.02
C THR A 187 17.46 7.16 -0.85
N SER A 188 16.65 8.12 -1.30
CA SER A 188 15.19 8.03 -1.27
C SER A 188 14.69 6.85 -2.10
N MET A 189 15.21 6.66 -3.32
CA MET A 189 14.91 5.51 -4.16
C MET A 189 15.26 4.18 -3.46
N ALA A 190 16.42 4.09 -2.81
CA ALA A 190 16.81 2.89 -2.07
C ALA A 190 15.89 2.59 -0.85
N ALA A 191 15.17 3.58 -0.34
CA ALA A 191 14.23 3.41 0.77
C ALA A 191 12.82 2.95 0.33
N HIS A 192 12.50 3.01 -0.97
CA HIS A 192 11.24 2.52 -1.54
C HIS A 192 11.26 1.01 -1.83
N GLY A 193 10.13 0.50 -2.31
CA GLY A 193 10.01 -0.82 -2.92
C GLY A 193 9.41 -1.82 -1.95
N GLY A 194 10.18 -2.84 -1.61
CA GLY A 194 9.75 -3.88 -0.68
C GLY A 194 10.88 -4.54 0.08
N THR A 195 10.53 -5.12 1.23
CA THR A 195 11.41 -5.93 2.07
C THR A 195 10.80 -7.31 2.28
N ILE A 196 11.62 -8.34 2.13
CA ILE A 196 11.32 -9.69 2.61
C ILE A 196 12.21 -9.93 3.81
N ILE A 197 11.61 -10.29 4.94
CA ILE A 197 12.33 -10.73 6.15
C ILE A 197 11.74 -12.02 6.66
N GLU A 198 12.59 -12.92 7.14
CA GLU A 198 12.15 -14.05 7.92
C GLU A 198 11.86 -13.63 9.37
N VAL A 199 10.74 -14.14 9.91
CA VAL A 199 10.35 -13.96 11.29
C VAL A 199 10.02 -15.29 11.95
N ALA A 200 10.32 -15.38 13.24
CA ALA A 200 10.00 -16.53 14.07
C ALA A 200 9.45 -16.08 15.42
N ARG A 201 8.52 -16.86 15.96
CA ARG A 201 8.03 -16.70 17.32
C ARG A 201 8.96 -17.44 18.28
N GLY A 202 9.51 -16.70 19.24
CA GLY A 202 10.37 -17.26 20.28
C GLY A 202 9.58 -17.99 21.37
N GLU A 203 10.30 -18.64 22.29
CA GLU A 203 9.71 -19.41 23.41
C GLU A 203 8.85 -18.55 24.35
N THR A 204 9.14 -17.24 24.43
CA THR A 204 8.35 -16.26 25.20
C THR A 204 7.06 -15.84 24.49
N GLY A 205 6.83 -16.34 23.27
CA GLY A 205 5.70 -15.96 22.43
C GLY A 205 5.89 -14.65 21.65
N LYS A 206 7.03 -13.96 21.81
CA LYS A 206 7.36 -12.74 21.06
C LYS A 206 7.94 -13.06 19.69
N TRP A 207 7.58 -12.27 18.68
CA TRP A 207 8.13 -12.37 17.33
C TRP A 207 9.46 -11.65 17.21
N GLN A 208 10.37 -12.21 16.41
CA GLN A 208 11.68 -11.64 16.14
C GLN A 208 12.05 -11.83 14.68
N VAL A 209 12.83 -10.88 14.15
CA VAL A 209 13.47 -11.00 12.83
C VAL A 209 14.63 -11.97 12.90
N VAL A 210 14.74 -12.85 11.92
CA VAL A 210 15.87 -13.77 11.76
C VAL A 210 16.92 -13.09 10.88
N GLN A 211 17.87 -12.40 11.52
CA GLN A 211 18.80 -11.49 10.85
C GLN A 211 19.65 -12.14 9.73
N ASP A 212 20.14 -13.35 9.98
CA ASP A 212 21.01 -14.10 9.05
C ASP A 212 20.23 -15.02 8.10
N SER A 213 18.94 -14.75 7.87
CA SER A 213 18.13 -15.57 6.96
C SER A 213 18.56 -15.38 5.51
N GLU A 214 18.70 -16.49 4.79
CA GLU A 214 18.94 -16.51 3.34
C GLU A 214 17.77 -15.92 2.52
N TYR A 215 16.59 -15.79 3.15
CA TYR A 215 15.41 -15.21 2.52
C TYR A 215 15.36 -13.69 2.62
N ASN A 216 16.16 -13.08 3.51
CA ASN A 216 16.13 -11.63 3.71
C ASN A 216 16.56 -10.91 2.43
N ARG A 217 15.74 -9.96 1.97
CA ARG A 217 15.93 -9.31 0.68
C ARG A 217 15.32 -7.93 0.62
N ARG A 218 16.01 -7.01 -0.05
CA ARG A 218 15.46 -5.73 -0.53
C ARG A 218 15.11 -5.80 -2.01
N ILE A 219 13.96 -5.22 -2.35
CA ILE A 219 13.48 -4.97 -3.71
C ILE A 219 13.36 -3.46 -3.82
N THR A 220 14.07 -2.84 -4.76
CA THR A 220 14.17 -1.37 -4.84
C THR A 220 14.14 -0.87 -6.28
N PRO A 221 13.67 0.38 -6.53
CA PRO A 221 13.73 1.03 -7.83
C PRO A 221 15.17 1.31 -8.32
N LEU A 222 16.17 1.19 -7.45
CA LEU A 222 17.56 1.51 -7.80
C LEU A 222 18.37 0.30 -8.30
N SER A 223 18.10 -0.91 -7.78
CA SER A 223 18.98 -2.06 -8.02
C SER A 223 18.28 -3.34 -8.48
N THR A 224 16.95 -3.40 -8.45
CA THR A 224 16.24 -4.65 -8.76
C THR A 224 15.76 -4.68 -10.20
N ALA A 225 16.39 -5.51 -11.04
CA ALA A 225 15.87 -5.76 -12.38
C ALA A 225 14.59 -6.62 -12.31
N ILE A 226 13.50 -6.16 -12.92
CA ILE A 226 12.19 -6.83 -12.94
C ILE A 226 11.79 -7.11 -14.39
N ARG A 227 11.38 -8.35 -14.65
CA ARG A 227 10.88 -8.77 -15.97
C ARG A 227 9.45 -8.31 -16.16
N ILE A 228 9.18 -7.66 -17.30
CA ILE A 228 7.83 -7.38 -17.75
C ILE A 228 7.25 -8.61 -18.44
N SER A 229 6.01 -8.97 -18.11
CA SER A 229 5.30 -10.10 -18.72
C SER A 229 3.86 -9.73 -19.09
N GLY A 230 3.12 -10.69 -19.63
CA GLY A 230 1.76 -10.47 -20.12
C GLY A 230 1.71 -9.80 -21.50
N PRO A 231 0.50 -9.46 -21.98
CA PRO A 231 0.27 -9.04 -23.36
C PRO A 231 0.99 -7.74 -23.79
N ALA A 232 1.37 -6.90 -22.83
CA ALA A 232 2.06 -5.64 -23.12
C ALA A 232 3.58 -5.80 -23.23
N ALA A 233 4.16 -6.90 -22.78
CA ALA A 233 5.61 -7.10 -22.80
C ALA A 233 6.16 -7.03 -24.23
N GLY A 234 7.22 -6.25 -24.43
CA GLY A 234 7.85 -6.02 -25.73
C GLY A 234 7.16 -4.98 -26.62
N HIS A 235 6.04 -4.40 -26.17
CA HIS A 235 5.34 -3.36 -26.91
C HIS A 235 6.21 -2.10 -27.02
N GLU A 236 6.13 -1.39 -28.16
CA GLU A 236 6.95 -0.18 -28.45
C GLU A 236 6.88 0.87 -27.33
N ARG A 237 5.71 1.03 -26.69
CA ARG A 237 5.49 1.94 -25.55
C ARG A 237 6.24 1.58 -24.26
N LEU A 238 6.79 0.36 -24.16
CA LEU A 238 7.59 -0.07 -23.02
C LEU A 238 9.10 -0.02 -23.33
N GLN A 239 9.48 0.29 -24.57
CA GLN A 239 10.88 0.40 -24.95
C GLN A 239 11.44 1.74 -24.51
N THR A 240 12.63 1.71 -23.94
CA THR A 240 13.39 2.90 -23.53
C THR A 240 14.80 2.82 -24.09
N ASN A 241 15.60 3.88 -23.92
CA ASN A 241 17.01 3.83 -24.28
C ASN A 241 17.79 2.79 -23.45
N GLU A 242 17.35 2.53 -22.21
CA GLU A 242 17.99 1.56 -21.31
C GLU A 242 17.52 0.13 -21.57
N ASP A 243 16.25 -0.06 -21.91
CA ASP A 243 15.72 -1.34 -22.39
C ASP A 243 14.99 -1.17 -23.74
N PRO A 244 15.71 -1.32 -24.86
CA PRO A 244 15.11 -1.32 -26.19
C PRO A 244 14.20 -2.52 -26.45
N THR A 245 14.22 -3.55 -25.59
CA THR A 245 13.37 -4.73 -25.78
C THR A 245 11.96 -4.52 -25.22
N GLY A 246 11.77 -3.62 -24.24
CA GLY A 246 10.50 -3.40 -23.55
C GLY A 246 10.05 -4.59 -22.70
N THR A 247 11.00 -5.38 -22.19
CA THR A 247 10.76 -6.60 -21.41
C THR A 247 11.43 -6.58 -20.03
N LEU A 248 12.19 -5.54 -19.71
CA LEU A 248 12.89 -5.35 -18.45
C LEU A 248 12.68 -3.93 -17.94
N VAL A 249 12.44 -3.79 -16.63
CA VAL A 249 12.36 -2.51 -15.94
C VAL A 249 13.20 -2.55 -14.68
N MET A 250 13.74 -1.39 -14.28
CA MET A 250 14.46 -1.27 -13.02
C MET A 250 13.48 -0.91 -11.90
N GLY A 251 13.19 -1.95 -11.12
CA GLY A 251 12.51 -1.95 -9.84
C GLY A 251 11.06 -1.50 -9.86
N THR A 252 10.58 -1.13 -8.68
CA THR A 252 9.20 -0.78 -8.39
C THR A 252 9.18 0.21 -7.24
N PHE A 253 8.21 1.12 -7.22
CA PHE A 253 8.11 2.18 -6.21
C PHE A 253 6.66 2.61 -6.03
N ASN A 254 6.41 3.38 -4.97
CA ASN A 254 5.07 3.78 -4.58
C ASN A 254 4.14 2.57 -4.40
N ASN A 255 4.69 1.57 -3.69
CA ASN A 255 4.03 0.32 -3.41
C ASN A 255 3.07 0.51 -2.23
N CYS A 256 1.77 0.59 -2.52
CA CYS A 256 0.73 0.88 -1.53
C CYS A 256 0.13 -0.45 -1.00
N ALA A 257 -1.05 -0.83 -1.48
CA ALA A 257 -1.68 -2.11 -1.15
C ALA A 257 -1.02 -3.31 -1.86
N GLY A 258 -1.26 -4.51 -1.33
CA GLY A 258 -0.70 -5.74 -1.87
C GLY A 258 -1.56 -6.98 -1.61
N GLY A 259 -0.97 -8.14 -1.87
CA GLY A 259 -1.60 -9.42 -1.55
C GLY A 259 -0.63 -10.59 -1.58
N ILE A 260 -0.97 -11.64 -0.83
CA ILE A 260 -0.34 -12.95 -0.97
C ILE A 260 -1.31 -13.85 -1.71
N THR A 261 -0.86 -14.43 -2.82
CA THR A 261 -1.69 -15.37 -3.59
C THR A 261 -1.81 -16.73 -2.86
N PRO A 262 -2.82 -17.55 -3.19
CA PRO A 262 -2.94 -18.90 -2.64
C PRO A 262 -1.76 -19.85 -2.94
N TRP A 263 -0.88 -19.47 -3.88
CA TRP A 263 0.36 -20.20 -4.22
C TRP A 263 1.60 -19.47 -3.69
N ASN A 264 1.45 -18.66 -2.65
CA ASN A 264 2.52 -18.01 -1.88
C ASN A 264 3.41 -17.08 -2.71
N THR A 265 2.84 -16.35 -3.67
CA THR A 265 3.52 -15.24 -4.34
C THR A 265 3.04 -13.91 -3.82
N TRP A 266 3.96 -12.96 -3.64
CA TRP A 266 3.66 -11.61 -3.23
C TRP A 266 3.31 -10.72 -4.43
N LEU A 267 2.21 -10.00 -4.32
CA LEU A 267 1.76 -8.97 -5.25
C LEU A 267 2.08 -7.60 -4.67
N MET A 268 2.87 -6.83 -5.42
CA MET A 268 3.18 -5.43 -5.14
C MET A 268 2.39 -4.55 -6.11
N SER A 269 1.78 -3.46 -5.63
CA SER A 269 0.94 -2.57 -6.45
C SER A 269 1.50 -1.16 -6.43
N GLU A 270 1.87 -0.64 -7.59
CA GLU A 270 2.29 0.76 -7.75
C GLU A 270 1.05 1.65 -7.88
N GLU A 271 0.94 2.69 -7.05
CA GLU A 271 -0.24 3.56 -7.00
C GLU A 271 0.06 4.96 -7.59
N ASN A 272 0.71 5.80 -6.81
CA ASN A 272 0.90 7.23 -7.08
C ASN A 272 2.17 7.50 -7.90
N ILE A 273 2.37 6.72 -8.96
CA ILE A 273 3.55 6.81 -9.84
C ILE A 273 3.71 8.19 -10.49
N ASN A 274 2.62 8.92 -10.65
CA ASN A 274 2.56 10.22 -11.30
C ASN A 274 3.35 11.33 -10.57
N PHE A 275 3.69 11.14 -9.29
CA PHE A 275 4.54 12.08 -8.54
C PHE A 275 6.04 11.95 -8.82
N TYR A 276 6.46 10.89 -9.52
CA TYR A 276 7.87 10.56 -9.74
C TYR A 276 8.36 10.89 -11.16
N PHE A 277 7.46 11.38 -12.02
CA PHE A 277 7.78 11.76 -13.39
C PHE A 277 7.55 13.25 -13.62
N MET A 278 8.45 13.86 -14.40
CA MET A 278 8.39 15.26 -14.79
C MET A 278 8.68 15.46 -16.28
N GLY A 279 8.37 16.65 -16.80
CA GLY A 279 8.63 17.03 -18.19
C GLY A 279 7.36 17.18 -19.04
N LYS A 280 7.56 17.51 -20.33
CA LYS A 280 6.48 17.64 -21.32
C LYS A 280 6.67 16.59 -22.41
N ASN A 281 5.59 15.90 -22.77
CA ASN A 281 5.60 14.98 -23.92
C ASN A 281 5.12 15.73 -25.17
N SER A 282 5.93 15.72 -26.24
CA SER A 282 5.60 16.36 -27.51
C SER A 282 4.74 15.49 -28.43
N ASP A 283 4.63 14.19 -28.16
CA ASP A 283 3.68 13.31 -28.86
C ASP A 283 2.26 13.61 -28.36
N PRO A 284 1.33 14.06 -29.23
CA PRO A 284 -0.04 14.38 -28.83
C PRO A 284 -0.80 13.21 -28.20
N ARG A 285 -0.52 11.96 -28.60
CA ARG A 285 -1.18 10.76 -28.04
C ARG A 285 -0.72 10.51 -26.63
N GLU A 286 0.58 10.62 -26.38
CA GLU A 286 1.12 10.41 -25.04
C GLU A 286 0.88 11.61 -24.12
N ALA A 287 0.81 12.82 -24.64
CA ALA A 287 0.37 14.00 -23.89
C ALA A 287 -1.02 13.79 -23.28
N ALA A 288 -1.98 13.26 -24.06
CA ALA A 288 -3.32 12.96 -23.56
C ALA A 288 -3.33 11.81 -22.52
N ASN A 289 -2.48 10.79 -22.69
CA ASN A 289 -2.34 9.72 -21.70
C ASN A 289 -1.71 10.23 -20.39
N HIS A 290 -0.69 11.06 -20.48
CA HIS A 290 -0.05 11.68 -19.33
C HIS A 290 -1.03 12.57 -18.57
N GLU A 291 -1.79 13.43 -19.26
CA GLU A 291 -2.86 14.23 -18.65
C GLU A 291 -3.89 13.34 -17.95
N ARG A 292 -4.29 12.23 -18.57
CA ARG A 292 -5.22 11.25 -18.00
C ARG A 292 -4.69 10.58 -16.73
N MET A 293 -3.38 10.31 -16.69
CA MET A 293 -2.68 9.72 -15.55
C MET A 293 -2.21 10.76 -14.53
N GLY A 294 -2.47 12.05 -14.77
CA GLY A 294 -2.01 13.14 -13.92
C GLY A 294 -0.48 13.28 -13.89
N VAL A 295 0.21 13.05 -15.01
CA VAL A 295 1.67 13.18 -15.17
C VAL A 295 2.02 14.47 -15.92
N PRO A 296 2.89 15.35 -15.38
CA PRO A 296 3.40 15.31 -14.02
C PRO A 296 2.30 15.56 -12.99
N GLY A 297 2.39 14.89 -11.83
CA GLY A 297 1.51 15.15 -10.70
C GLY A 297 1.61 16.60 -10.26
N SER A 298 0.53 17.16 -9.70
CA SER A 298 0.53 18.52 -9.18
C SER A 298 1.33 18.61 -7.87
N ARG A 299 2.65 18.45 -8.00
CA ARG A 299 3.71 18.90 -7.07
C ARG A 299 4.45 20.07 -7.73
N SER A 300 3.69 21.07 -8.20
CA SER A 300 4.25 22.27 -8.84
C SER A 300 4.26 23.48 -7.94
#